data_AF-A0A399YK91-F1
#
_entry.id   AF-A0A399YK91-F1
#
_cell.length_a   1.000
_cell.length_b   1.000
_cell.length_c   1.000
_cell.angle_alpha   90.00
_cell.angle_beta   90.00
_cell.angle_gamma   90.00
#
_symmetry.space_group_name_H-M   'P 1'
#
loop_
_entity.id
_entity.type
_entity.pdbx_description
1 polymer ?
#
loop_
_entity_poly.entity_id
_entity_poly.type
_entity_poly.pdbx_seq_one_letter_code
_entity_poly.pdbx_strand_id
1 'polypeptide(L)'
;MIVYGRPGCPGVSPVLRLLESAGAAYQYVDIRQDPAAAARLRELTGGYESVPTVVMPDGRVLVEPGTLKLRKVLQEGAPEGEEVVSAGQAVRAGLSNPVYIILALIALALIVAVWLAN
;
A
#
# COMPACT_ATOMS: atom_id res chain seq x y z
N MET A 1 -4.73 8.27 -5.48
CA MET A 1 -4.55 9.28 -4.41
C MET A 1 -4.15 10.61 -5.03
N ILE A 2 -4.36 11.73 -4.34
CA ILE A 2 -3.86 13.05 -4.76
C ILE A 2 -2.94 13.60 -3.68
N VAL A 3 -1.79 14.15 -4.07
CA VAL A 3 -0.85 14.83 -3.17
C VAL A 3 -0.72 16.28 -3.61
N TYR A 4 -1.22 17.20 -2.79
CA TYR A 4 -1.00 18.63 -2.95
C TYR A 4 0.34 19.00 -2.33
N GLY A 5 1.17 19.73 -3.08
CA GLY A 5 2.51 20.10 -2.64
C GLY A 5 3.05 21.36 -3.30
N ARG A 6 4.27 21.72 -2.90
CA ARG A 6 5.10 22.74 -3.54
C ARG A 6 6.54 22.21 -3.64
N PRO A 7 7.19 22.30 -4.82
CA PRO A 7 8.60 21.96 -4.98
C PRO A 7 9.48 22.68 -3.98
N GLY A 8 10.44 21.97 -3.39
CA GLY A 8 11.38 22.50 -2.39
C GLY A 8 10.85 22.53 -0.95
N CYS A 9 9.58 22.15 -0.71
CA CYS A 9 9.06 22.02 0.66
C CYS A 9 9.61 20.74 1.33
N PRO A 10 10.26 20.83 2.50
CA PRO A 10 10.96 19.70 3.13
C PRO A 10 10.02 18.56 3.54
N GLY A 11 8.74 18.85 3.81
CA GLY A 11 7.74 17.83 4.17
C GLY A 11 7.26 17.00 2.98
N VAL A 12 7.35 17.53 1.75
CA VAL A 12 6.77 16.89 0.55
C VAL A 12 7.63 15.70 0.09
N SER A 13 8.95 15.88 -0.05
CA SER A 13 9.83 14.83 -0.59
C SER A 13 9.81 13.51 0.20
N PRO A 14 9.78 13.49 1.55
CA PRO A 14 9.63 12.26 2.31
C PRO A 14 8.31 11.53 2.05
N VAL A 15 7.21 12.27 1.87
CA VAL A 15 5.89 11.71 1.56
C VAL A 15 5.87 11.07 0.17
N LEU A 16 6.40 11.77 -0.84
CA LEU A 16 6.48 11.24 -2.21
C LEU A 16 7.33 9.97 -2.28
N ARG A 17 8.52 9.98 -1.67
CA ARG A 17 9.39 8.80 -1.61
C ARG A 17 8.75 7.61 -0.91
N LEU A 18 7.96 7.86 0.15
CA LEU A 18 7.22 6.80 0.82
C LEU A 18 6.20 6.16 -0.13
N LEU A 19 5.42 6.98 -0.84
CA LEU A 19 4.41 6.50 -1.79
C LEU A 19 5.05 5.72 -2.94
N GLU A 20 6.15 6.22 -3.50
CA GLU A 20 6.95 5.52 -4.51
C GLU A 20 7.48 4.18 -3.99
N SER A 21 8.08 4.15 -2.79
CA SER A 21 8.59 2.91 -2.19
C SER A 21 7.51 1.89 -1.87
N ALA A 22 6.27 2.35 -1.65
CA ALA A 22 5.11 1.51 -1.42
C ALA A 22 4.42 1.07 -2.72
N GLY A 23 4.92 1.48 -3.89
CA GLY A 23 4.27 1.22 -5.18
C GLY A 23 2.90 1.87 -5.31
N ALA A 24 2.61 2.88 -4.50
CA ALA A 24 1.27 3.41 -4.36
C ALA A 24 0.97 4.49 -5.41
N ALA A 25 -0.10 4.33 -6.18
CA ALA A 25 -0.45 5.25 -7.26
C ALA A 25 -0.97 6.60 -6.73
N TYR A 26 -0.32 7.70 -7.12
CA TYR A 26 -0.72 9.05 -6.75
C TYR A 26 -0.57 10.04 -7.91
N GLN A 27 -1.40 11.08 -7.88
CA GLN A 27 -1.24 12.28 -8.69
C GLN A 27 -0.62 13.38 -7.82
N TYR A 28 0.51 13.93 -8.24
CA TYR A 28 1.08 15.12 -7.60
C TYR A 28 0.53 16.40 -8.24
N VAL A 29 0.13 17.36 -7.41
CA VAL A 29 -0.41 18.65 -7.85
C VAL A 29 0.39 19.77 -7.17
N ASP A 30 1.14 20.54 -7.96
CA ASP A 30 1.82 21.76 -7.49
C ASP A 30 0.82 22.91 -7.42
N ILE A 31 0.45 23.29 -6.20
CA ILE A 31 -0.55 24.34 -5.97
C ILE A 31 -0.10 25.73 -6.44
N ARG A 32 1.21 25.94 -6.70
CA ARG A 32 1.71 27.23 -7.23
C ARG A 32 1.41 27.42 -8.71
N GLN A 33 1.22 26.32 -9.44
CA GLN A 33 0.95 26.34 -10.87
C GLN A 33 -0.55 26.21 -11.18
N ASP A 34 -1.35 25.85 -10.18
CA ASP A 34 -2.79 25.64 -10.32
C ASP A 34 -3.54 26.40 -9.19
N PRO A 35 -4.06 27.61 -9.48
CA PRO A 35 -4.85 28.37 -8.53
C PRO A 35 -6.12 27.65 -8.05
N ALA A 36 -6.71 26.79 -8.89
CA ALA A 36 -7.89 26.01 -8.51
C ALA A 36 -7.51 24.91 -7.52
N ALA A 37 -6.35 24.26 -7.70
CA ALA A 37 -5.80 23.33 -6.72
C ALA A 37 -5.47 24.03 -5.39
N ALA A 38 -4.95 25.25 -5.42
CA ALA A 38 -4.69 26.04 -4.21
C ALA A 38 -6.00 26.40 -3.48
N ALA A 39 -7.04 26.80 -4.20
CA ALA A 39 -8.37 27.04 -3.64
C ALA A 39 -8.94 25.77 -3.01
N ARG A 40 -8.88 24.65 -3.73
CA ARG A 40 -9.33 23.35 -3.21
C ARG A 40 -8.55 22.92 -1.97
N LEU A 41 -7.25 23.13 -1.93
CA LEU A 41 -6.44 22.83 -0.76
C LEU A 41 -6.89 23.64 0.47
N ARG A 42 -7.18 24.93 0.29
CA ARG A 42 -7.73 25.77 1.37
C ARG A 42 -9.06 25.22 1.88
N GLU A 43 -9.96 24.81 1.00
CA GLU A 43 -11.23 24.18 1.42
C GLU A 43 -10.98 22.92 2.27
N LEU A 44 -10.03 22.07 1.87
CA LEU A 44 -9.71 20.83 2.56
C LEU A 44 -9.02 21.02 3.92
N THR A 45 -8.33 22.14 4.11
CA THR A 45 -7.46 22.38 5.27
C THR A 45 -7.95 23.50 6.19
N GLY A 46 -9.16 24.03 5.97
CA GLY A 46 -9.72 25.10 6.80
C GLY A 46 -9.14 26.48 6.51
N GLY A 47 -8.76 26.75 5.25
CA GLY A 47 -8.30 28.04 4.76
C GLY A 47 -6.79 28.14 4.50
N TYR A 48 -6.02 27.09 4.83
CA TYR A 48 -4.56 27.11 4.75
C TYR A 48 -4.03 26.50 3.44
N GLU A 49 -2.77 26.75 3.11
CA GLU A 49 -2.05 26.05 2.05
C GLU A 49 -1.04 25.05 2.66
N SER A 50 -1.50 24.26 3.63
CA SER A 50 -0.69 23.29 4.35
C SER A 50 -0.27 22.13 3.44
N VAL A 51 1.03 21.90 3.30
CA VAL A 51 1.61 20.91 2.39
C VAL A 51 2.71 20.10 3.07
N PRO A 52 2.81 18.79 2.80
CA PRO A 52 1.99 18.00 1.88
C PRO A 52 0.60 17.71 2.46
N THR A 53 -0.43 17.80 1.62
CA THR A 53 -1.78 17.29 1.95
C THR A 53 -2.12 16.14 1.01
N VAL A 54 -2.48 14.99 1.58
CA VAL A 54 -2.78 13.76 0.84
C VAL A 54 -4.27 13.47 0.91
N VAL A 55 -4.93 13.35 -0.23
CA VAL A 55 -6.32 12.89 -0.34
C VAL A 55 -6.30 11.42 -0.73
N MET A 56 -6.81 10.59 0.18
CA MET A 56 -6.95 9.14 0.02
C MET A 56 -8.09 8.81 -0.96
N PRO A 57 -8.13 7.60 -1.55
CA PRO A 57 -9.17 7.22 -2.52
C PRO A 57 -10.57 7.17 -1.89
N ASP A 58 -10.65 6.91 -0.59
CA ASP A 58 -11.87 6.91 0.21
C ASP A 58 -12.33 8.31 0.65
N GLY A 59 -11.65 9.37 0.19
CA GLY A 59 -11.95 10.76 0.51
C GLY A 59 -11.34 11.26 1.82
N ARG A 60 -10.66 10.42 2.62
CA ARG A 60 -9.95 10.90 3.82
C ARG A 60 -8.85 11.90 3.43
N VAL A 61 -8.77 12.99 4.19
CA VAL A 61 -7.76 14.05 4.00
C VAL A 61 -6.71 13.95 5.10
N LEU A 62 -5.46 13.78 4.71
CA LEU A 62 -4.31 13.76 5.61
C LEU A 62 -3.50 15.04 5.41
N VAL A 63 -3.64 15.98 6.33
CA VAL A 63 -2.88 17.24 6.34
C VAL A 63 -1.53 17.00 7.04
N GLU A 64 -0.44 17.31 6.33
CA GLU A 64 0.96 17.21 6.80
C GLU A 64 1.26 15.93 7.58
N PRO A 65 0.92 14.72 7.07
CA PRO A 65 0.94 13.50 7.87
C PRO A 65 2.35 13.03 8.27
N GLY A 66 3.39 13.53 7.60
CA GLY A 66 4.70 12.89 7.64
C GLY A 66 4.65 11.44 7.17
N THR A 67 5.78 10.73 7.29
CA THR A 67 5.89 9.36 6.77
C THR A 67 5.27 8.31 7.70
N LEU A 68 5.34 8.49 9.02
CA LEU A 68 4.83 7.51 9.98
C LEU A 68 3.30 7.36 9.91
N LYS A 69 2.56 8.48 9.96
CA LYS A 69 1.10 8.47 9.87
C LYS A 69 0.64 7.97 8.51
N LEU A 70 1.25 8.45 7.43
CA LEU A 70 0.89 8.03 6.08
C LEU A 70 1.13 6.53 5.87
N ARG A 71 2.26 5.98 6.34
CA ARG A 71 2.55 4.55 6.27
C ARG A 71 1.48 3.72 6.98
N LYS A 72 1.08 4.14 8.19
CA LYS A 72 0.02 3.47 8.94
C LYS A 72 -1.30 3.45 8.16
N VAL A 73 -1.70 4.59 7.60
CA VAL A 73 -2.94 4.68 6.81
C VAL A 73 -2.89 3.83 5.54
N LEU A 74 -1.73 3.77 4.85
CA LEU A 74 -1.56 2.91 3.67
C LEU A 74 -1.69 1.42 4.01
N GLN A 75 -1.24 1.01 5.19
CA GLN A 75 -1.37 -0.38 5.67
C GLN A 75 -2.81 -0.72 6.09
N GLU A 76 -3.55 0.25 6.64
CA GLU A 76 -4.95 0.09 7.04
C GLU A 76 -5.93 0.10 5.86
N GLY A 77 -5.57 0.76 4.75
CA GLY A 77 -6.42 0.94 3.56
C GLY A 77 -6.05 0.08 2.36
N ALA A 78 -5.07 -0.82 2.50
CA ALA A 78 -4.78 -1.80 1.45
C ALA A 78 -6.00 -2.72 1.29
N PRO A 79 -6.58 -2.88 0.07
CA PRO A 79 -7.54 -3.94 -0.14
C PRO A 79 -6.87 -5.27 0.24
N GLU A 80 -7.60 -6.16 0.91
CA GLU A 80 -7.15 -7.51 1.29
C GLU A 80 -6.86 -8.44 0.08
N GLY A 81 -6.42 -7.92 -1.07
CA GLY A 81 -6.45 -8.69 -2.32
C GLY A 81 -5.60 -8.18 -3.48
N GLU A 82 -4.42 -7.64 -3.25
CA GLU A 82 -3.35 -7.74 -4.27
C GLU A 82 -2.23 -8.61 -3.71
N GLU A 83 -2.43 -9.92 -3.87
CA GLU A 83 -1.46 -10.98 -3.57
C GLU A 83 -0.24 -10.83 -4.47
N VAL A 84 0.76 -10.04 -4.05
CA VAL A 84 2.13 -10.32 -4.46
C VAL A 84 2.63 -11.44 -3.55
N VAL A 85 2.31 -12.68 -3.93
CA VAL A 85 2.79 -13.87 -3.24
C VAL A 85 4.31 -13.93 -3.38
N SER A 86 5.00 -13.33 -2.42
CA SER A 86 6.43 -13.56 -2.26
C SER A 86 6.63 -15.00 -1.83
N ALA A 87 7.52 -15.73 -2.53
CA ALA A 87 7.80 -17.14 -2.29
C ALA A 87 8.05 -17.47 -0.80
N GLY A 88 8.56 -16.52 -0.01
CA GLY A 88 8.76 -16.69 1.44
C GLY A 88 7.47 -16.79 2.27
N GLN A 89 6.38 -16.13 1.87
CA GLN A 89 5.09 -16.21 2.59
C GLN A 89 4.30 -17.48 2.26
N ALA A 90 4.36 -17.94 1.01
CA ALA A 90 3.76 -19.22 0.60
C ALA A 90 4.41 -20.40 1.35
N VAL A 91 5.74 -20.40 1.48
CA VAL A 91 6.48 -21.43 2.24
C VAL A 91 6.10 -21.41 3.72
N ARG A 92 5.94 -20.23 4.33
CA ARG A 92 5.57 -20.10 5.74
C ARG A 92 4.11 -20.50 6.02
N ALA A 93 3.20 -20.23 5.09
CA ALA A 93 1.80 -20.64 5.19
C ALA A 93 1.61 -22.16 4.95
N GLY A 94 2.37 -22.75 4.03
CA GLY A 94 2.40 -24.20 3.81
C GLY A 94 2.93 -24.97 5.02
N LEU A 95 3.87 -24.40 5.78
CA LEU A 95 4.47 -25.05 6.94
C LEU A 95 3.58 -25.03 8.20
N SER A 96 2.63 -24.09 8.29
CA SER A 96 1.77 -23.91 9.48
C SER A 96 0.35 -24.46 9.31
N ASN A 97 -0.05 -24.86 8.10
CA ASN A 97 -1.37 -25.41 7.85
C ASN A 97 -1.34 -26.96 7.79
N PRO A 98 -1.97 -27.66 8.76
CA PRO A 98 -1.93 -29.12 8.83
C PRO A 98 -2.59 -29.81 7.63
N VAL A 99 -3.48 -29.13 6.90
CA VAL A 99 -4.16 -29.69 5.72
C VAL A 99 -3.15 -30.00 4.60
N TYR A 100 -2.17 -29.12 4.37
CA TYR A 100 -1.15 -29.34 3.32
C TYR A 100 -0.23 -30.51 3.64
N ILE A 101 0.11 -30.70 4.92
CA ILE A 101 0.88 -31.85 5.38
C ILE A 101 0.11 -33.14 5.13
N ILE A 102 -1.18 -33.17 5.48
CA ILE A 102 -2.04 -34.34 5.27
C ILE A 102 -2.16 -34.67 3.78
N LEU A 103 -2.38 -33.67 2.93
CA LEU A 103 -2.46 -33.87 1.48
C LEU A 103 -1.14 -34.38 0.89
N ALA A 104 0.00 -33.87 1.35
CA ALA A 104 1.32 -34.34 0.91
C ALA A 104 1.57 -35.81 1.30
N LEU A 105 1.15 -36.21 2.52
CA LEU A 105 1.25 -37.61 2.96
C LEU A 105 0.36 -38.55 2.15
N ILE A 106 -0.86 -38.11 1.82
CA ILE A 106 -1.78 -38.87 0.97
C ILE A 106 -1.18 -39.04 -0.44
N ALA A 107 -0.66 -37.96 -1.03
CA ALA A 107 -0.04 -38.01 -2.34
C ALA A 107 1.18 -38.94 -2.37
N LEU A 108 2.04 -38.89 -1.33
CA LEU A 108 3.19 -39.79 -1.20
C LEU A 108 2.75 -41.25 -1.09
N ALA A 109 1.74 -41.55 -0.27
CA ALA A 109 1.22 -42.90 -0.12
C ALA A 109 0.67 -43.46 -1.44
N LEU A 110 -0.03 -42.63 -2.22
CA LEU A 110 -0.55 -43.01 -3.55
C LEU A 110 0.57 -43.30 -4.55
N ILE A 111 1.61 -42.46 -4.59
CA ILE A 111 2.78 -42.67 -5.47
C ILE A 111 3.48 -44.00 -5.13
N VAL A 112 3.70 -44.27 -3.85
CA VAL A 112 4.31 -45.53 -3.39
C VAL A 112 3.44 -46.72 -3.77
N ALA A 113 2.11 -46.63 -3.59
CA ALA A 113 1.19 -47.70 -3.95
C ALA A 113 1.23 -48.02 -5.45
N VAL A 114 1.29 -47.00 -6.31
CA VAL A 114 1.41 -47.18 -7.77
C VAL A 114 2.74 -47.83 -8.13
N TRP A 115 3.84 -47.43 -7.48
CA TRP A 115 5.17 -48.00 -7.73
C TRP A 115 5.28 -49.46 -7.28
N LEU A 116 4.59 -49.85 -6.21
CA LEU A 116 4.52 -51.24 -5.75
C LEU A 116 3.61 -52.11 -6.63
N ALA A 117 2.68 -51.50 -7.37
CA ALA A 117 1.72 -52.20 -8.22
C ALA A 117 2.22 -52.42 -9.66
N ASN A 118 3.39 -51.92 -10.03
CA ASN A 118 4.00 -52.03 -11.36
C ASN A 118 5.38 -52.69 -11.30
#